data_AF-A0A0B8P6C0-F1
#
_entry.id   AF-A0A0B8P6C0-F1
#
_cell.length_a   1.000
_cell.length_b   1.000
_cell.length_c   1.000
_cell.angle_alpha   90.00
_cell.angle_beta   90.00
_cell.angle_gamma   90.00
#
_symmetry.space_group_name_H-M   'P 1'
#
loop_
_entity.id
_entity.type
_entity.pdbx_description
1 polymer ?
#
loop_
_entity_poly.entity_id
_entity_poly.type
_entity_poly.pdbx_seq_one_letter_code
_entity_poly.pdbx_strand_id
1 'polypeptide(L)'
;MFFKQNRKLLREVEELEHKSRRRDILVDDDELFDFYDQRVSTDAVSGRHFDTWWNKERKANPELLNFEKSMLFKGDASHITDLDYPNFWHLENLKLKLSYQFEPGENSDGVTVHIPIPVLNQVTPQGFDWQIPGLRHELVVSLIKSLPKTLRRNFVPAPNYADAFLARVTPLEAPLLDSLEKELRRMTGVEVLREDWKLEQVPEHLKVTYRAVDHRNRKLKESQDLYELKEQLKEKVQQTLSKVADDDIEQQDLRTWSFGEIPRVYQQKRGGYQVKAFPAIVDAKQSVEIKLFETEYEQQQAMQAGQRRLVLLNVPSPIKYLHQNLPNKSKLGLYFNPYGKVLDLIDDCIACGVDKLIEEQGGLVWEPEKFEALKEHVRAELGDTVVEIAKQVETILTTAFSINKKLKGRVDLSMAFALSDIKAQLEALIYRGFATDCGWKRLPDILRYMKAIERRMEKLPIDPNKDRIQLLKIEAVTKEYQELKNKIPKGAVVPEAVKEIHWMLQELRVSFFAQQLGTPYPVSDKRVRNAIENC
;
A
#
# COMPACT_ATOMS: atom_id res chain seq x y z
N MET A 1 -50.72 6.55 0.68
CA MET A 1 -51.19 7.86 0.16
C MET A 1 -50.36 8.15 -1.06
N PHE A 2 -51.00 8.34 -2.23
CA PHE A 2 -50.36 8.48 -3.54
C PHE A 2 -49.13 9.41 -3.52
N PHE A 3 -49.22 10.53 -2.81
CA PHE A 3 -48.14 11.51 -2.69
C PHE A 3 -46.81 10.93 -2.19
N LYS A 4 -46.83 9.97 -1.24
CA LYS A 4 -45.60 9.30 -0.77
C LYS A 4 -45.02 8.37 -1.84
N GLN A 5 -45.86 7.72 -2.65
CA GLN A 5 -45.44 6.86 -3.74
C GLN A 5 -44.86 7.70 -4.89
N ASN A 6 -45.54 8.77 -5.27
CA ASN A 6 -45.08 9.71 -6.31
C ASN A 6 -43.76 10.37 -5.94
N ARG A 7 -43.60 10.86 -4.69
CA ARG A 7 -42.32 11.38 -4.21
C ARG A 7 -41.20 10.34 -4.21
N LYS A 8 -41.53 9.07 -3.94
CA LYS A 8 -40.53 8.00 -4.03
C LYS A 8 -40.10 7.79 -5.48
N LEU A 9 -41.06 7.77 -6.41
CA LEU A 9 -40.80 7.59 -7.83
C LEU A 9 -40.00 8.75 -8.44
N LEU A 10 -40.33 10.00 -8.09
CA LEU A 10 -39.54 11.17 -8.47
C LEU A 10 -38.08 11.06 -8.01
N ARG A 11 -37.85 10.69 -6.74
CA ARG A 11 -36.49 10.45 -6.22
C ARG A 11 -35.76 9.34 -6.96
N GLU A 12 -36.45 8.25 -7.31
CA GLU A 12 -35.86 7.17 -8.09
C GLU A 12 -35.43 7.64 -9.50
N VAL A 13 -36.16 8.58 -10.12
CA VAL A 13 -35.80 9.17 -11.42
C VAL A 13 -34.68 10.21 -11.28
N GLU A 14 -34.71 11.07 -10.25
CA GLU A 14 -33.60 11.98 -9.90
C GLU A 14 -32.29 11.20 -9.65
N GLU A 15 -32.36 10.06 -8.96
CA GLU A 15 -31.19 9.18 -8.77
C GLU A 15 -30.67 8.63 -10.10
N LEU A 16 -31.55 8.35 -11.08
CA LEU A 16 -31.13 7.94 -12.42
C LEU A 16 -30.42 9.07 -13.16
N GLU A 17 -30.86 10.33 -13.02
CA GLU A 17 -30.18 11.49 -13.61
C GLU A 17 -28.73 11.62 -13.13
N HIS A 18 -28.51 11.47 -11.83
CA HIS A 18 -27.17 11.47 -11.25
C HIS A 18 -26.34 10.28 -11.74
N LYS A 19 -26.94 9.09 -11.85
CA LYS A 19 -26.27 7.87 -12.34
C LYS A 19 -25.84 8.01 -13.80
N SER A 20 -26.76 8.38 -14.69
CA SER A 20 -26.52 8.48 -16.13
C SER A 20 -25.91 9.81 -16.58
N ARG A 21 -25.71 10.75 -15.64
CA ARG A 21 -25.14 12.10 -15.90
C ARG A 21 -25.92 12.86 -16.97
N ARG A 22 -27.25 12.79 -16.93
CA ARG A 22 -28.18 13.46 -17.85
C ARG A 22 -29.23 14.19 -17.03
N ARG A 23 -29.35 15.51 -17.22
CA ARG A 23 -30.29 16.40 -16.48
C ARG A 23 -31.64 16.57 -17.19
N ASP A 24 -31.81 15.87 -18.30
CA ASP A 24 -32.96 15.93 -19.20
C ASP A 24 -33.76 14.63 -19.17
N ILE A 25 -33.67 13.85 -18.08
CA ILE A 25 -34.42 12.58 -17.95
C ILE A 25 -35.71 12.84 -17.20
N LEU A 26 -35.72 13.67 -16.17
CA LEU A 26 -36.92 13.98 -15.41
C LEU A 26 -37.77 15.04 -16.15
N VAL A 27 -39.08 14.79 -16.20
CA VAL A 27 -40.07 15.78 -16.65
C VAL A 27 -40.02 17.04 -15.78
N ASP A 28 -40.30 18.21 -16.35
CA ASP A 28 -40.23 19.46 -15.58
C ASP A 28 -41.45 19.66 -14.67
N ASP A 29 -41.37 20.66 -13.78
CA ASP A 29 -42.44 20.98 -12.84
C ASP A 29 -43.77 21.33 -13.54
N ASP A 30 -43.72 21.86 -14.77
CA ASP A 30 -44.89 22.20 -15.58
C ASP A 30 -45.61 20.93 -16.08
N GLU A 31 -44.88 19.93 -16.58
CA GLU A 31 -45.45 18.63 -16.96
C GLU A 31 -46.03 17.86 -15.76
N LEU A 32 -45.36 17.92 -14.59
CA LEU A 32 -45.89 17.35 -13.35
C LEU A 32 -47.15 18.07 -12.88
N PHE A 33 -47.21 19.39 -13.06
CA PHE A 33 -48.39 20.20 -12.76
C PHE A 33 -49.55 19.81 -13.67
N ASP A 34 -49.33 19.78 -14.99
CA ASP A 34 -50.35 19.43 -15.99
C ASP A 34 -50.94 18.03 -15.74
N PHE A 35 -50.12 17.08 -15.29
CA PHE A 35 -50.60 15.75 -14.89
C PHE A 35 -51.70 15.83 -13.82
N TYR A 36 -51.50 16.65 -12.78
CA TYR A 36 -52.49 16.81 -11.71
C TYR A 36 -53.65 17.69 -12.15
N ASP A 37 -53.39 18.79 -12.86
CA ASP A 37 -54.43 19.74 -13.31
C ASP A 37 -55.50 19.06 -14.18
N GLN A 38 -55.08 18.16 -15.07
CA GLN A 38 -55.99 17.38 -15.92
C GLN A 38 -56.87 16.37 -15.17
N ARG A 39 -56.50 16.00 -13.93
CA ARG A 39 -57.13 14.90 -13.17
C ARG A 39 -57.88 15.38 -11.93
N VAL A 40 -57.45 16.49 -11.35
CA VAL A 40 -58.10 17.08 -10.17
C VAL A 40 -59.36 17.81 -10.61
N SER A 41 -60.47 17.56 -9.91
CA SER A 41 -61.73 18.24 -10.22
C SER A 41 -61.62 19.77 -10.06
N THR A 42 -62.22 20.51 -10.98
CA THR A 42 -62.33 21.98 -10.92
C THR A 42 -63.04 22.49 -9.66
N ASP A 43 -63.80 21.64 -8.97
CA ASP A 43 -64.51 21.97 -7.73
C ASP A 43 -63.57 21.93 -6.49
N ALA A 44 -62.36 21.39 -6.64
CA ALA A 44 -61.37 21.24 -5.58
C ALA A 44 -60.60 22.55 -5.29
N VAL A 45 -61.31 23.62 -4.97
CA VAL A 45 -60.73 24.97 -4.72
C VAL A 45 -60.08 25.16 -3.34
N SER A 46 -60.06 24.12 -2.49
CA SER A 46 -59.40 24.13 -1.19
C SER A 46 -58.95 22.72 -0.79
N GLY A 47 -58.02 22.60 0.16
CA GLY A 47 -57.57 21.29 0.66
C GLY A 47 -58.72 20.40 1.17
N ARG A 48 -59.75 21.00 1.79
CA ARG A 48 -60.93 20.26 2.28
C ARG A 48 -61.82 19.78 1.13
N HIS A 49 -61.96 20.57 0.06
CA HIS A 49 -62.68 20.15 -1.14
C HIS A 49 -61.93 19.02 -1.85
N PHE A 50 -60.60 19.14 -1.97
CA PHE A 50 -59.74 18.09 -2.50
C PHE A 50 -59.87 16.78 -1.72
N ASP A 51 -59.77 16.82 -0.39
CA ASP A 51 -59.87 15.62 0.45
C ASP A 51 -61.24 14.93 0.30
N THR A 52 -62.32 15.72 0.21
CA THR A 52 -63.68 15.20 0.04
C THR A 52 -63.86 14.54 -1.33
N TRP A 53 -63.39 15.20 -2.38
CA TRP A 53 -63.40 14.66 -3.74
C TRP A 53 -62.54 13.39 -3.82
N TRP A 54 -61.29 13.44 -3.37
CA TRP A 54 -60.35 12.33 -3.45
C TRP A 54 -60.81 11.11 -2.64
N ASN A 55 -61.43 11.31 -1.47
CA ASN A 55 -61.99 10.21 -0.67
C ASN A 55 -63.11 9.44 -1.39
N LYS A 56 -63.85 10.12 -2.28
CA LYS A 56 -64.88 9.52 -3.12
C LYS A 56 -64.25 8.88 -4.36
N GLU A 57 -63.40 9.63 -5.07
CA GLU A 57 -62.83 9.23 -6.36
C GLU A 57 -61.88 8.04 -6.24
N ARG A 58 -61.04 8.00 -5.19
CA ARG A 58 -60.09 6.89 -4.96
C ARG A 58 -60.76 5.53 -4.77
N LYS A 59 -62.07 5.47 -4.48
CA LYS A 59 -62.81 4.21 -4.38
C LYS A 59 -63.07 3.58 -5.74
N ALA A 60 -63.24 4.41 -6.77
CA ALA A 60 -63.40 3.97 -8.15
C ALA A 60 -62.04 3.87 -8.86
N ASN A 61 -61.17 4.87 -8.66
CA ASN A 61 -59.88 4.99 -9.34
C ASN A 61 -58.75 5.24 -8.32
N PRO A 62 -58.28 4.21 -7.60
CA PRO A 62 -57.30 4.37 -6.52
C PRO A 62 -55.94 4.91 -6.99
N GLU A 63 -55.56 4.62 -8.24
CA GLU A 63 -54.26 5.01 -8.84
C GLU A 63 -54.36 6.28 -9.70
N LEU A 64 -55.51 6.98 -9.72
CA LEU A 64 -55.74 8.13 -10.62
C LEU A 64 -54.64 9.19 -10.52
N LEU A 65 -54.16 9.45 -9.30
CA LEU A 65 -53.14 10.46 -9.02
C LEU A 65 -51.73 9.85 -8.88
N ASN A 66 -51.53 8.58 -9.21
CA ASN A 66 -50.23 7.93 -9.13
C ASN A 66 -49.46 8.12 -10.45
N PHE A 67 -48.17 8.45 -10.36
CA PHE A 67 -47.31 8.49 -11.54
C PHE A 67 -47.00 7.08 -12.03
N GLU A 68 -46.99 6.87 -13.34
CA GLU A 68 -46.30 5.74 -13.94
C GLU A 68 -44.84 6.12 -14.21
N LYS A 69 -43.91 5.18 -14.03
CA LYS A 69 -42.47 5.45 -14.18
C LYS A 69 -42.12 5.98 -15.58
N SER A 70 -42.79 5.46 -16.62
CA SER A 70 -42.68 5.91 -18.00
C SER A 70 -43.05 7.38 -18.21
N MET A 71 -43.99 7.92 -17.43
CA MET A 71 -44.46 9.31 -17.55
C MET A 71 -43.48 10.32 -16.97
N LEU A 72 -42.50 9.87 -16.18
CA LEU A 72 -41.49 10.75 -15.58
C LEU A 72 -40.24 10.88 -16.44
N PHE A 73 -40.18 10.19 -17.59
CA PHE A 73 -39.02 10.17 -18.47
C PHE A 73 -39.21 11.08 -19.70
N LYS A 74 -38.30 12.03 -19.90
CA LYS A 74 -38.11 12.75 -21.16
C LYS A 74 -37.25 11.89 -22.10
N GLY A 75 -37.89 11.21 -23.06
CA GLY A 75 -37.23 10.40 -24.10
C GLY A 75 -36.98 8.93 -23.76
N ASP A 76 -36.14 8.26 -24.56
CA ASP A 76 -35.91 6.81 -24.49
C ASP A 76 -34.82 6.44 -23.45
N ALA A 77 -35.16 6.53 -22.17
CA ALA A 77 -34.29 6.17 -21.04
C ALA A 77 -34.28 4.65 -20.71
N SER A 78 -34.91 3.83 -21.56
CA SER A 78 -35.15 2.39 -21.34
C SER A 78 -33.87 1.53 -21.25
N HIS A 79 -32.72 2.06 -21.68
CA HIS A 79 -31.42 1.39 -21.70
C HIS A 79 -30.59 1.57 -20.42
N ILE A 80 -31.03 2.42 -19.47
CA ILE A 80 -30.33 2.63 -18.20
C ILE A 80 -30.85 1.59 -17.19
N THR A 81 -30.06 0.55 -16.94
CA THR A 81 -30.46 -0.50 -15.99
C THR A 81 -29.76 -0.35 -14.64
N ASP A 82 -30.37 -0.89 -13.58
CA ASP A 82 -29.74 -1.00 -12.26
C ASP A 82 -28.46 -1.86 -12.29
N LEU A 83 -28.29 -2.71 -13.31
CA LEU A 83 -27.07 -3.50 -13.51
C LEU A 83 -25.91 -2.62 -14.00
N ASP A 84 -26.21 -1.60 -14.81
CA ASP A 84 -25.20 -0.67 -15.30
C ASP A 84 -24.74 0.31 -14.22
N TYR A 85 -25.65 0.66 -13.30
CA TYR A 85 -25.43 1.61 -12.21
C TYR A 85 -25.79 1.00 -10.84
N PRO A 86 -24.97 0.05 -10.36
CA PRO A 86 -25.26 -0.72 -9.16
C PRO A 86 -25.22 0.14 -7.89
N ASN A 87 -26.10 -0.14 -6.93
CA ASN A 87 -26.05 0.58 -5.64
C ASN A 87 -24.89 0.15 -4.73
N PHE A 88 -24.24 -0.98 -5.06
CA PHE A 88 -23.16 -1.56 -4.26
C PHE A 88 -22.06 -2.10 -5.15
N TRP A 89 -20.82 -1.92 -4.69
CA TRP A 89 -19.64 -2.60 -5.19
C TRP A 89 -19.36 -3.83 -4.33
N HIS A 90 -19.12 -4.96 -4.97
CA HIS A 90 -18.81 -6.22 -4.31
C HIS A 90 -17.32 -6.52 -4.49
N LEU A 91 -16.58 -6.55 -3.39
CA LEU A 91 -15.15 -6.88 -3.38
C LEU A 91 -14.94 -8.00 -2.36
N GLU A 92 -14.66 -9.21 -2.84
CA GLU A 92 -14.55 -10.42 -2.01
C GLU A 92 -15.77 -10.59 -1.06
N ASN A 93 -15.56 -10.43 0.25
CA ASN A 93 -16.58 -10.51 1.30
C ASN A 93 -17.17 -9.13 1.68
N LEU A 94 -16.74 -8.05 1.05
CA LEU A 94 -17.19 -6.68 1.31
C LEU A 94 -18.30 -6.24 0.34
N LYS A 95 -19.34 -5.63 0.90
CA LYS A 95 -20.41 -4.95 0.15
C LYS A 95 -20.34 -3.45 0.44
N LEU A 96 -19.75 -2.70 -0.47
CA LEU A 96 -19.48 -1.27 -0.32
C LEU A 96 -20.58 -0.46 -1.02
N LYS A 97 -21.13 0.56 -0.37
CA LYS A 97 -22.18 1.39 -0.97
C LYS A 97 -21.58 2.29 -2.04
N LEU A 98 -22.29 2.44 -3.16
CA LEU A 98 -21.99 3.44 -4.19
C LEU A 98 -22.94 4.64 -4.06
N SER A 99 -22.43 5.82 -4.36
CA SER A 99 -23.24 7.01 -4.65
C SER A 99 -22.77 7.67 -5.93
N TYR A 100 -23.71 8.31 -6.59
CA TYR A 100 -23.52 8.95 -7.88
C TYR A 100 -23.82 10.43 -7.72
N GLN A 101 -22.96 11.27 -8.30
CA GLN A 101 -23.19 12.70 -8.36
C GLN A 101 -22.91 13.19 -9.77
N PHE A 102 -23.75 14.10 -10.25
CA PHE A 102 -23.55 14.79 -11.52
C PHE A 102 -23.52 16.30 -11.29
N GLU A 103 -22.37 16.76 -10.78
CA GLU A 103 -22.08 18.18 -10.53
C GLU A 103 -20.73 18.51 -11.15
N PRO A 104 -20.69 18.78 -12.47
CA PRO A 104 -19.44 19.08 -13.17
C PRO A 104 -18.66 20.20 -12.47
N GLY A 105 -17.41 19.92 -12.10
CA GLY A 105 -16.52 20.86 -11.43
C GLY A 105 -16.48 20.75 -9.90
N GLU A 106 -17.34 19.94 -9.28
CA GLU A 106 -17.20 19.58 -7.87
C GLU A 106 -16.25 18.39 -7.66
N ASN A 107 -15.57 18.34 -6.51
CA ASN A 107 -14.63 17.28 -6.17
C ASN A 107 -15.28 15.89 -6.01
N SER A 108 -16.59 15.83 -5.79
CA SER A 108 -17.34 14.59 -5.60
C SER A 108 -18.12 14.15 -6.85
N ASP A 109 -17.90 14.81 -7.99
CA ASP A 109 -18.51 14.43 -9.26
C ASP A 109 -18.11 13.00 -9.68
N GLY A 110 -19.06 12.24 -10.22
CA GLY A 110 -18.85 10.85 -10.63
C GLY A 110 -19.25 9.83 -9.58
N VAL A 111 -18.48 8.74 -9.49
CA VAL A 111 -18.79 7.57 -8.65
C VAL A 111 -17.99 7.61 -7.35
N THR A 112 -18.68 7.57 -6.22
CA THR A 112 -18.07 7.48 -4.89
C THR A 112 -18.34 6.12 -4.25
N VAL A 113 -17.28 5.44 -3.81
CA VAL A 113 -17.32 4.21 -3.01
C VAL A 113 -17.23 4.58 -1.53
N HIS A 114 -18.23 4.18 -0.75
CA HIS A 114 -18.26 4.42 0.70
C HIS A 114 -17.65 3.22 1.42
N ILE A 115 -16.53 3.47 2.10
CA ILE A 115 -15.73 2.46 2.79
C ILE A 115 -15.81 2.71 4.30
N PRO A 116 -16.42 1.79 5.07
CA PRO A 116 -16.38 1.88 6.52
C PRO A 116 -14.94 1.85 7.03
N ILE A 117 -14.60 2.75 7.96
CA ILE A 117 -13.23 2.86 8.47
C ILE A 117 -12.61 1.53 8.98
N PRO A 118 -13.34 0.59 9.65
CA PRO A 118 -12.73 -0.66 10.12
C PRO A 118 -12.27 -1.61 9.01
N VAL A 119 -12.78 -1.43 7.79
CA VAL A 119 -12.43 -2.28 6.63
C VAL A 119 -11.60 -1.54 5.59
N LEU A 120 -11.22 -0.28 5.86
CA LEU A 120 -10.50 0.56 4.91
C LEU A 120 -9.24 -0.11 4.37
N ASN A 121 -8.45 -0.74 5.24
CA ASN A 121 -7.21 -1.39 4.85
C ASN A 121 -7.39 -2.73 4.14
N GLN A 122 -8.57 -3.35 4.25
CA GLN A 122 -8.93 -4.56 3.53
C GLN A 122 -9.32 -4.28 2.07
N VAL A 123 -9.61 -3.02 1.72
CA VAL A 123 -9.94 -2.64 0.35
C VAL A 123 -8.66 -2.43 -0.47
N THR A 124 -8.56 -3.06 -1.63
CA THR A 124 -7.50 -2.83 -2.61
C THR A 124 -8.02 -2.00 -3.78
N PRO A 125 -7.17 -1.23 -4.48
CA PRO A 125 -7.59 -0.50 -5.68
C PRO A 125 -8.02 -1.42 -6.85
N GLN A 126 -7.61 -2.70 -6.81
CA GLN A 126 -7.89 -3.67 -7.85
C GLN A 126 -9.39 -3.79 -8.13
N GLY A 127 -9.75 -3.66 -9.41
CA GLY A 127 -11.12 -3.74 -9.90
C GLY A 127 -11.82 -2.39 -10.00
N PHE A 128 -11.51 -1.41 -9.14
CA PHE A 128 -12.09 -0.07 -9.24
C PHE A 128 -11.60 0.69 -10.48
N ASP A 129 -10.43 0.32 -10.99
CA ASP A 129 -9.88 0.81 -12.26
C ASP A 129 -10.78 0.50 -13.47
N TRP A 130 -11.60 -0.55 -13.39
CA TRP A 130 -12.60 -0.85 -14.43
C TRP A 130 -13.85 0.01 -14.35
N GLN A 131 -14.07 0.73 -13.25
CA GLN A 131 -15.31 1.47 -13.01
C GLN A 131 -16.57 0.57 -13.09
N ILE A 132 -17.74 1.15 -12.79
CA ILE A 132 -19.05 0.51 -12.97
C ILE A 132 -19.34 0.26 -14.45
N PRO A 133 -20.21 -0.72 -14.79
CA PRO A 133 -20.50 -1.07 -16.17
C PRO A 133 -20.98 0.12 -17.02
N GLY A 134 -21.85 0.98 -16.47
CA GLY A 134 -22.43 2.12 -17.20
C GLY A 134 -21.43 3.21 -17.62
N LEU A 135 -20.22 3.26 -17.04
CA LEU A 135 -19.19 4.25 -17.40
C LEU A 135 -17.95 3.63 -18.07
N ARG A 136 -17.89 2.29 -18.20
CA ARG A 136 -16.74 1.57 -18.77
C ARG A 136 -16.41 2.01 -20.19
N HIS A 137 -17.43 2.10 -21.04
CA HIS A 137 -17.22 2.50 -22.43
C HIS A 137 -16.63 3.92 -22.51
N GLU A 138 -17.18 4.87 -21.76
CA GLU A 138 -16.65 6.24 -21.70
C GLU A 138 -15.21 6.30 -21.16
N LEU A 139 -14.91 5.52 -20.12
CA LEU A 139 -13.57 5.38 -19.56
C LEU A 139 -12.58 4.86 -20.60
N VAL A 140 -12.89 3.76 -21.28
CA VAL A 140 -12.01 3.17 -22.30
C VAL A 140 -11.80 4.14 -23.47
N VAL A 141 -12.86 4.81 -23.95
CA VAL A 141 -12.74 5.83 -24.99
C VAL A 141 -11.83 6.98 -24.54
N SER A 142 -11.98 7.43 -23.30
CA SER A 142 -11.17 8.53 -22.73
C SER A 142 -9.70 8.14 -22.58
N LEU A 143 -9.43 6.90 -22.15
CA LEU A 143 -8.09 6.33 -22.11
C LEU A 143 -7.47 6.28 -23.52
N ILE A 144 -8.16 5.74 -24.53
CA ILE A 144 -7.64 5.71 -25.90
C ILE A 144 -7.36 7.14 -26.41
N LYS A 145 -8.20 8.11 -26.04
CA LYS A 145 -8.01 9.52 -26.41
C LYS A 145 -6.82 10.19 -25.72
N SER A 146 -6.43 9.72 -24.54
CA SER A 146 -5.30 10.27 -23.77
C SER A 146 -3.93 9.85 -24.34
N LEU A 147 -3.90 8.80 -25.16
CA LEU A 147 -2.68 8.35 -25.84
C LEU A 147 -2.03 9.46 -26.70
N PRO A 148 -0.69 9.46 -26.85
CA PRO A 148 0.03 10.33 -27.76
C PRO A 148 -0.55 10.28 -29.17
N LYS A 149 -0.52 11.41 -29.88
CA LYS A 149 -1.08 11.54 -31.24
C LYS A 149 -0.53 10.48 -32.21
N THR A 150 0.72 10.06 -32.05
CA THR A 150 1.37 9.02 -32.86
C THR A 150 0.70 7.66 -32.71
N LEU A 151 0.39 7.25 -31.48
CA LEU A 151 -0.27 5.99 -31.18
C LEU A 151 -1.79 6.06 -31.43
N ARG A 152 -2.43 7.14 -30.98
CA ARG A 152 -3.89 7.33 -31.05
C ARG A 152 -4.46 7.20 -32.46
N ARG A 153 -3.71 7.58 -33.51
CA ARG A 153 -4.15 7.47 -34.92
C ARG A 153 -4.47 6.04 -35.35
N ASN A 154 -3.89 5.04 -34.70
CA ASN A 154 -4.15 3.63 -34.97
C ASN A 154 -5.49 3.14 -34.36
N PHE A 155 -6.10 3.93 -33.48
CA PHE A 155 -7.31 3.58 -32.73
C PHE A 155 -8.48 4.51 -33.07
N VAL A 156 -8.56 4.99 -34.31
CA VAL A 156 -9.64 5.86 -34.78
C VAL A 156 -10.62 5.05 -35.65
N PRO A 157 -11.94 5.10 -35.37
CA PRO A 157 -12.62 5.82 -34.29
C PRO A 157 -12.47 5.15 -32.91
N ALA A 158 -12.13 5.94 -31.88
CA ALA A 158 -11.92 5.42 -30.51
C ALA A 158 -13.12 4.64 -29.93
N PRO A 159 -14.39 5.06 -30.15
CA PRO A 159 -15.56 4.28 -29.71
C PRO A 159 -15.57 2.84 -30.26
N ASN A 160 -15.30 2.66 -31.55
CA ASN A 160 -15.31 1.33 -32.17
C ASN A 160 -14.28 0.38 -31.54
N TYR A 161 -13.10 0.91 -31.17
CA TYR A 161 -12.08 0.12 -30.48
C TYR A 161 -12.46 -0.17 -29.03
N ALA A 162 -13.15 0.76 -28.35
CA ALA A 162 -13.67 0.53 -27.01
C ALA A 162 -14.75 -0.57 -27.01
N ASP A 163 -15.68 -0.54 -27.96
CA ASP A 163 -16.68 -1.59 -28.15
C ASP A 163 -16.04 -2.95 -28.43
N ALA A 164 -15.07 -2.99 -29.36
CA ALA A 164 -14.35 -4.20 -29.70
C ALA A 164 -13.55 -4.76 -28.52
N PHE A 165 -12.99 -3.88 -27.67
CA PHE A 165 -12.29 -4.26 -26.45
C PHE A 165 -13.25 -4.88 -25.44
N LEU A 166 -14.34 -4.17 -25.10
CA LEU A 166 -15.31 -4.63 -24.11
C LEU A 166 -16.02 -5.94 -24.53
N ALA A 167 -16.15 -6.20 -25.83
CA ALA A 167 -16.70 -7.45 -26.35
C ALA A 167 -15.74 -8.67 -26.24
N ARG A 168 -14.44 -8.44 -26.02
CA ARG A 168 -13.41 -9.50 -26.01
C ARG A 168 -12.87 -9.85 -24.63
N VAL A 169 -13.06 -8.96 -23.65
CA VAL A 169 -12.53 -9.12 -22.31
C VAL A 169 -13.63 -9.47 -21.32
N THR A 170 -13.29 -10.28 -20.33
CA THR A 170 -14.10 -10.38 -19.12
C THR A 170 -13.61 -9.32 -18.14
N PRO A 171 -14.44 -8.34 -17.72
CA PRO A 171 -14.03 -7.35 -16.74
C PRO A 171 -13.53 -8.00 -15.44
N LEU A 172 -12.58 -7.35 -14.77
CA LEU A 172 -12.02 -7.74 -13.46
C LEU A 172 -11.11 -8.99 -13.45
N GLU A 173 -10.92 -9.70 -14.57
CA GLU A 173 -9.95 -10.82 -14.63
C GLU A 173 -8.48 -10.36 -14.53
N ALA A 174 -8.20 -9.15 -15.00
CA ALA A 174 -6.89 -8.50 -14.94
C ALA A 174 -7.07 -6.97 -14.81
N PRO A 175 -6.03 -6.21 -14.43
CA PRO A 175 -6.10 -4.74 -14.43
C PRO A 175 -6.51 -4.19 -15.81
N LEU A 176 -7.27 -3.08 -15.82
CA LEU A 176 -7.85 -2.51 -17.03
C LEU A 176 -6.77 -2.14 -18.06
N LEU A 177 -5.71 -1.45 -17.63
CA LEU A 177 -4.64 -1.02 -18.53
C LEU A 177 -3.87 -2.22 -19.10
N ASP A 178 -3.57 -3.23 -18.28
CA ASP A 178 -2.92 -4.47 -18.73
C ASP A 178 -3.77 -5.16 -19.83
N SER A 179 -5.08 -5.21 -19.60
CA SER A 179 -6.05 -5.77 -20.55
C SER A 179 -6.09 -4.95 -21.84
N LEU A 180 -6.12 -3.62 -21.74
CA LEU A 180 -6.12 -2.71 -22.89
C LEU A 180 -4.84 -2.83 -23.71
N GLU A 181 -3.67 -2.79 -23.08
CA GLU A 181 -2.37 -2.90 -23.74
C GLU A 181 -2.28 -4.21 -24.54
N LYS A 182 -2.73 -5.32 -23.93
CA LYS A 182 -2.77 -6.63 -24.56
C LYS A 182 -3.74 -6.69 -25.75
N GLU A 183 -4.97 -6.23 -25.56
CA GLU A 183 -6.02 -6.36 -26.58
C GLU A 183 -5.87 -5.34 -27.72
N LEU A 184 -5.45 -4.11 -27.44
CA LEU A 184 -5.16 -3.11 -28.48
C LEU A 184 -4.02 -3.58 -29.40
N ARG A 185 -2.98 -4.20 -28.82
CA ARG A 185 -1.91 -4.83 -29.60
C ARG A 185 -2.42 -5.99 -30.44
N ARG A 186 -3.34 -6.82 -29.94
CA ARG A 186 -3.94 -7.91 -30.73
C ARG A 186 -4.79 -7.41 -31.89
N MET A 187 -5.46 -6.27 -31.72
CA MET A 187 -6.31 -5.68 -32.76
C MET A 187 -5.51 -5.00 -33.87
N THR A 188 -4.42 -4.30 -33.54
CA THR A 188 -3.71 -3.43 -34.50
C THR A 188 -2.26 -3.79 -34.76
N GLY A 189 -1.66 -4.64 -33.93
CA GLY A 189 -0.22 -4.94 -33.92
C GLY A 189 0.65 -3.86 -33.23
N VAL A 190 0.06 -2.73 -32.84
CA VAL A 190 0.77 -1.62 -32.20
C VAL A 190 0.97 -1.88 -30.71
N GLU A 191 2.19 -1.76 -30.23
CA GLU A 191 2.52 -1.85 -28.81
C GLU A 191 2.25 -0.50 -28.13
N VAL A 192 1.48 -0.53 -27.05
CA VAL A 192 1.22 0.63 -26.17
C VAL A 192 1.89 0.29 -24.84
N LEU A 193 2.76 1.18 -24.37
CA LEU A 193 3.48 1.02 -23.11
C LEU A 193 2.74 1.72 -21.97
N ARG A 194 3.03 1.32 -20.73
CA ARG A 194 2.39 1.92 -19.55
C ARG A 194 2.57 3.44 -19.46
N GLU A 195 3.73 3.93 -19.89
CA GLU A 195 4.09 5.35 -19.91
C GLU A 195 3.38 6.17 -21.00
N ASP A 196 2.78 5.52 -21.98
CA ASP A 196 2.01 6.20 -23.03
C ASP A 196 0.65 6.70 -22.51
N TRP A 197 0.13 6.11 -21.43
CA TRP A 197 -1.16 6.51 -20.87
C TRP A 197 -1.04 7.83 -20.08
N LYS A 198 -1.66 8.88 -20.59
CA LYS A 198 -1.74 10.19 -19.91
C LYS A 198 -2.96 10.24 -19.00
N LEU A 199 -2.88 9.57 -17.86
CA LEU A 199 -3.99 9.41 -16.93
C LEU A 199 -4.52 10.73 -16.37
N GLU A 200 -3.68 11.77 -16.33
CA GLU A 200 -4.05 13.14 -15.98
C GLU A 200 -5.03 13.79 -16.96
N GLN A 201 -5.16 13.25 -18.18
CA GLN A 201 -6.12 13.74 -19.19
C GLN A 201 -7.48 13.03 -19.10
N VAL A 202 -7.59 11.99 -18.28
CA VAL A 202 -8.86 11.29 -18.08
C VAL A 202 -9.77 12.18 -17.21
N PRO A 203 -11.02 12.45 -17.63
CA PRO A 203 -11.97 13.23 -16.85
C PRO A 203 -12.10 12.75 -15.40
N GLU A 204 -12.18 13.71 -14.47
CA GLU A 204 -12.22 13.42 -13.03
C GLU A 204 -13.40 12.52 -12.64
N HIS A 205 -14.57 12.69 -13.26
CA HIS A 205 -15.77 11.90 -12.97
C HIS A 205 -15.67 10.43 -13.37
N LEU A 206 -14.68 10.05 -14.17
CA LEU A 206 -14.41 8.65 -14.55
C LEU A 206 -13.49 7.96 -13.54
N LYS A 207 -12.84 8.72 -12.65
CA LYS A 207 -12.04 8.18 -11.56
C LYS A 207 -12.95 7.90 -10.37
N VAL A 208 -12.81 6.72 -9.78
CA VAL A 208 -13.55 6.36 -8.56
C VAL A 208 -13.03 7.22 -7.39
N THR A 209 -13.95 7.84 -6.66
CA THR A 209 -13.65 8.51 -5.40
C THR A 209 -13.87 7.54 -4.24
N TYR A 210 -12.88 7.38 -3.37
CA TYR A 210 -12.99 6.59 -2.15
C TYR A 210 -13.35 7.49 -0.98
N ARG A 211 -14.43 7.17 -0.27
CA ARG A 211 -14.90 7.92 0.89
C ARG A 211 -14.89 7.04 2.13
N ALA A 212 -14.03 7.38 3.09
CA ALA A 212 -14.03 6.72 4.39
C ALA A 212 -15.18 7.26 5.26
N VAL A 213 -15.97 6.35 5.86
CA VAL A 213 -17.13 6.70 6.68
C VAL A 213 -17.06 6.10 8.08
N ASP A 214 -17.68 6.78 9.04
CA ASP A 214 -17.88 6.26 10.40
C ASP A 214 -19.08 5.31 10.50
N HIS A 215 -19.34 4.78 11.71
CA HIS A 215 -20.47 3.89 12.00
C HIS A 215 -21.86 4.52 11.77
N ARG A 216 -21.96 5.84 11.60
CA ARG A 216 -23.20 6.58 11.27
C ARG A 216 -23.24 6.99 9.80
N ASN A 217 -22.36 6.44 8.96
CA ASN A 217 -22.17 6.81 7.55
C ASN A 217 -21.76 8.29 7.36
N ARG A 218 -21.17 8.94 8.36
CA ARG A 218 -20.65 10.30 8.19
C ARG A 218 -19.28 10.25 7.54
N LYS A 219 -19.08 11.11 6.54
CA LYS A 219 -17.81 11.29 5.84
C LYS A 219 -16.71 11.68 6.83
N LEU A 220 -15.64 10.91 6.87
CA LEU A 220 -14.42 11.25 7.60
C LEU A 220 -13.44 11.98 6.68
N LYS A 221 -13.12 11.36 5.53
CA LYS A 221 -12.29 11.90 4.45
C LYS A 221 -12.65 11.20 3.14
N GLU A 222 -12.24 11.80 2.02
CA GLU A 222 -12.31 11.18 0.70
C GLU A 222 -11.07 11.54 -0.13
N SER A 223 -10.67 10.65 -1.03
CA SER A 223 -9.61 10.86 -2.02
C SER A 223 -9.87 9.96 -3.23
N GLN A 224 -9.35 10.32 -4.39
CA GLN A 224 -9.29 9.43 -5.56
C GLN A 224 -8.10 8.46 -5.48
N ASP A 225 -7.16 8.68 -4.55
CA ASP A 225 -6.09 7.76 -4.22
C ASP A 225 -6.41 7.03 -2.90
N LEU A 226 -6.66 5.72 -3.02
CA LEU A 226 -6.97 4.88 -1.86
C LEU A 226 -5.79 4.78 -0.88
N TYR A 227 -4.55 4.77 -1.35
CA TYR A 227 -3.38 4.68 -0.48
C TYR A 227 -3.19 5.98 0.29
N GLU A 228 -3.38 7.12 -0.36
CA GLU A 228 -3.40 8.42 0.31
C GLU A 228 -4.48 8.46 1.39
N LEU A 229 -5.70 7.98 1.07
CA LEU A 229 -6.79 7.93 2.04
C LEU A 229 -6.46 7.04 3.25
N LYS A 230 -5.86 5.86 3.02
CA LYS A 230 -5.39 4.95 4.07
C LYS A 230 -4.35 5.62 4.96
N GLU A 231 -3.32 6.21 4.36
CA GLU A 231 -2.24 6.89 5.09
C GLU A 231 -2.79 8.03 5.97
N GLN A 232 -3.67 8.86 5.41
CA GLN A 232 -4.30 9.98 6.12
C GLN A 232 -5.22 9.55 7.28
N LEU A 233 -5.64 8.28 7.32
CA LEU A 233 -6.56 7.73 8.32
C LEU A 233 -5.94 6.62 9.17
N LYS A 234 -4.65 6.32 9.01
CA LYS A 234 -3.95 5.22 9.69
C LYS A 234 -4.21 5.20 11.21
N GLU A 235 -3.98 6.32 11.88
CA GLU A 235 -4.22 6.44 13.33
C GLU A 235 -5.69 6.20 13.72
N LYS A 236 -6.63 6.68 12.90
CA LYS A 236 -8.07 6.50 13.15
C LYS A 236 -8.52 5.07 12.90
N VAL A 237 -7.94 4.38 11.93
CA VAL A 237 -8.21 2.96 11.70
C VAL A 237 -7.71 2.16 12.88
N GLN A 238 -6.47 2.38 13.34
CA GLN A 238 -5.92 1.72 14.51
C GLN A 238 -6.80 1.93 15.77
N GLN A 239 -7.18 3.18 16.07
CA GLN A 239 -8.10 3.47 17.18
C GLN A 239 -9.46 2.78 17.03
N THR A 240 -9.93 2.58 15.79
CA THR A 240 -11.20 1.90 15.55
C THR A 240 -11.06 0.39 15.71
N LEU A 241 -9.95 -0.20 15.27
CA LEU A 241 -9.67 -1.62 15.48
C LEU A 241 -9.63 -1.96 16.97
N SER A 242 -8.92 -1.17 17.78
CA SER A 242 -8.87 -1.33 19.25
C SER A 242 -10.25 -1.24 19.91
N LYS A 243 -11.12 -0.33 19.46
CA LYS A 243 -12.51 -0.22 19.97
C LYS A 243 -13.44 -1.33 19.48
N VAL A 244 -13.10 -1.93 18.33
CA VAL A 244 -13.90 -2.97 17.71
C VAL A 244 -13.62 -4.32 18.35
N ALA A 245 -12.36 -4.57 18.73
CA ALA A 245 -11.90 -5.79 19.37
C ALA A 245 -12.57 -6.08 20.71
N ASP A 246 -12.55 -7.35 21.09
CA ASP A 246 -12.92 -7.77 22.44
C ASP A 246 -11.84 -7.28 23.42
N ASP A 247 -12.26 -6.81 24.61
CA ASP A 247 -11.38 -6.19 25.61
C ASP A 247 -10.21 -7.11 26.05
N ASP A 248 -10.31 -8.42 25.80
CA ASP A 248 -9.33 -9.42 26.23
C ASP A 248 -8.12 -9.58 25.28
N ILE A 249 -8.20 -9.05 24.05
CA ILE A 249 -7.15 -9.24 23.03
C ILE A 249 -6.00 -8.26 23.22
N GLU A 250 -6.29 -6.97 23.38
CA GLU A 250 -5.26 -5.96 23.57
C GLU A 250 -4.85 -5.92 25.05
N GLN A 251 -3.57 -6.14 25.31
CA GLN A 251 -3.03 -6.21 26.67
C GLN A 251 -1.77 -5.36 26.76
N GLN A 252 -1.50 -4.80 27.95
CA GLN A 252 -0.40 -3.87 28.18
C GLN A 252 0.43 -4.28 29.39
N ASP A 253 1.62 -3.68 29.51
CA ASP A 253 2.54 -3.88 30.64
C ASP A 253 2.93 -5.35 30.91
N LEU A 254 2.91 -6.17 29.87
CA LEU A 254 3.26 -7.58 29.96
C LEU A 254 4.78 -7.73 30.04
N ARG A 255 5.25 -8.55 30.98
CA ARG A 255 6.69 -8.88 31.12
C ARG A 255 6.97 -10.36 30.93
N THR A 256 5.93 -11.19 30.95
CA THR A 256 5.97 -12.64 30.81
C THR A 256 4.83 -13.07 29.89
N TRP A 257 4.95 -14.24 29.26
CA TRP A 257 3.86 -14.79 28.43
C TRP A 257 2.71 -15.24 29.33
N SER A 258 1.71 -14.37 29.53
CA SER A 258 0.60 -14.55 30.48
C SER A 258 -0.79 -14.41 29.84
N PHE A 259 -0.84 -14.44 28.52
CA PHE A 259 -2.01 -14.08 27.70
C PHE A 259 -2.54 -15.22 26.81
N GLY A 260 -2.06 -16.45 27.01
CA GLY A 260 -2.48 -17.60 26.22
C GLY A 260 -1.96 -17.60 24.78
N GLU A 261 -2.65 -18.31 23.89
CA GLU A 261 -2.32 -18.35 22.46
C GLU A 261 -2.75 -17.04 21.77
N ILE A 262 -1.88 -16.48 20.95
CA ILE A 262 -2.23 -15.35 20.09
C ILE A 262 -2.73 -15.90 18.75
N PRO A 263 -3.96 -15.56 18.30
CA PRO A 263 -4.43 -16.02 17.00
C PRO A 263 -3.69 -15.29 15.88
N ARG A 264 -3.30 -15.98 14.80
CA ARG A 264 -2.65 -15.31 13.65
C ARG A 264 -3.52 -14.28 12.96
N VAL A 265 -4.83 -14.49 12.97
CA VAL A 265 -5.81 -13.58 12.38
C VAL A 265 -6.98 -13.48 13.33
N TYR A 266 -7.33 -12.25 13.70
CA TYR A 266 -8.56 -11.94 14.39
C TYR A 266 -9.64 -11.55 13.38
N GLN A 267 -10.81 -12.18 13.47
CA GLN A 267 -11.96 -11.87 12.61
C GLN A 267 -13.22 -11.69 13.44
N GLN A 268 -13.89 -10.54 13.27
CA GLN A 268 -15.15 -10.27 13.96
C GLN A 268 -16.16 -9.63 13.01
N LYS A 269 -17.41 -10.08 13.08
CA LYS A 269 -18.51 -9.45 12.35
C LYS A 269 -19.10 -8.31 13.17
N ARG A 270 -18.93 -7.06 12.73
CA ARG A 270 -19.50 -5.88 13.39
C ARG A 270 -20.04 -4.91 12.35
N GLY A 271 -21.28 -4.45 12.53
CA GLY A 271 -21.92 -3.49 11.62
C GLY A 271 -22.17 -4.00 10.19
N GLY A 272 -22.33 -5.32 10.01
CA GLY A 272 -22.56 -5.93 8.69
C GLY A 272 -21.28 -6.22 7.88
N TYR A 273 -20.10 -5.92 8.43
CA TYR A 273 -18.80 -6.19 7.82
C TYR A 273 -17.99 -7.17 8.66
N GLN A 274 -17.14 -7.97 8.00
CA GLN A 274 -16.13 -8.78 8.67
C GLN A 274 -14.85 -7.94 8.81
N VAL A 275 -14.52 -7.57 10.03
CA VAL A 275 -13.28 -6.88 10.36
C VAL A 275 -12.21 -7.94 10.53
N LYS A 276 -11.14 -7.84 9.72
CA LYS A 276 -9.94 -8.66 9.81
C LYS A 276 -8.83 -7.81 10.41
N ALA A 277 -8.18 -8.34 11.44
CA ALA A 277 -7.03 -7.71 12.08
C ALA A 277 -5.99 -8.77 12.45
N PHE A 278 -4.78 -8.32 12.73
CA PHE A 278 -3.62 -9.18 12.90
C PHE A 278 -2.93 -8.87 14.23
N PRO A 279 -3.22 -9.60 15.32
CA PRO A 279 -2.62 -9.31 16.61
C PRO A 279 -1.13 -9.67 16.63
N ALA A 280 -0.33 -8.83 17.27
CA ALA A 280 1.09 -9.08 17.48
C ALA A 280 1.53 -8.54 18.84
N ILE A 281 2.59 -9.17 19.37
CA ILE A 281 3.35 -8.65 20.51
C ILE A 281 4.16 -7.46 19.99
N VAL A 282 4.14 -6.35 20.72
CA VAL A 282 4.81 -5.10 20.38
C VAL A 282 5.81 -4.75 21.47
N ASP A 283 7.00 -4.30 21.06
CA ASP A 283 8.02 -3.78 21.97
C ASP A 283 7.56 -2.45 22.59
N ALA A 284 7.33 -2.44 23.91
CA ALA A 284 7.04 -1.25 24.73
C ALA A 284 8.21 -0.86 25.64
N LYS A 285 9.44 -1.21 25.23
CA LYS A 285 10.73 -0.97 25.89
C LYS A 285 10.92 -1.73 27.21
N GLN A 286 10.13 -1.44 28.24
CA GLN A 286 10.23 -2.07 29.56
C GLN A 286 9.20 -3.18 29.79
N SER A 287 8.35 -3.39 28.79
CA SER A 287 7.28 -4.37 28.73
C SER A 287 7.01 -4.70 27.26
N VAL A 288 6.07 -5.60 27.03
CA VAL A 288 5.44 -5.80 25.74
C VAL A 288 3.94 -5.54 25.85
N GLU A 289 3.32 -5.28 24.71
CA GLU A 289 1.88 -5.09 24.58
C GLU A 289 1.36 -6.00 23.46
N ILE A 290 0.08 -6.36 23.48
CA ILE A 290 -0.58 -6.99 22.35
C ILE A 290 -1.41 -5.92 21.65
N LYS A 291 -1.16 -5.71 20.36
CA LYS A 291 -1.91 -4.77 19.52
C LYS A 291 -2.39 -5.42 18.25
N LEU A 292 -3.47 -4.89 17.73
CA LEU A 292 -4.02 -5.28 16.44
C LEU A 292 -3.41 -4.44 15.31
N PHE A 293 -2.94 -5.13 14.27
CA PHE A 293 -2.41 -4.55 13.05
C PHE A 293 -3.34 -4.78 11.87
N GLU A 294 -3.13 -3.98 10.83
CA GLU A 294 -3.99 -3.91 9.66
C GLU A 294 -3.57 -4.93 8.60
N THR A 295 -2.28 -5.29 8.59
CA THR A 295 -1.69 -6.20 7.62
C THR A 295 -0.85 -7.27 8.30
N GLU A 296 -0.75 -8.43 7.65
CA GLU A 296 0.14 -9.51 8.10
C GLU A 296 1.61 -9.09 8.12
N TYR A 297 2.01 -8.19 7.21
CA TYR A 297 3.38 -7.67 7.17
C TYR A 297 3.71 -6.86 8.42
N GLU A 298 2.86 -5.90 8.79
CA GLU A 298 3.04 -5.11 10.02
C GLU A 298 3.02 -5.99 11.26
N GLN A 299 2.13 -6.99 11.28
CA GLN A 299 2.07 -7.99 12.34
C GLN A 299 3.40 -8.74 12.48
N GLN A 300 3.96 -9.26 11.40
CA GLN A 300 5.22 -10.01 11.45
C GLN A 300 6.39 -9.14 11.94
N GLN A 301 6.49 -7.90 11.45
CA GLN A 301 7.54 -6.97 11.90
C GLN A 301 7.40 -6.62 13.39
N ALA A 302 6.18 -6.29 13.82
CA ALA A 302 5.92 -5.98 15.22
C ALA A 302 6.18 -7.21 16.11
N MET A 303 5.68 -8.37 15.71
CA MET A 303 5.81 -9.64 16.42
C MET A 303 7.28 -10.05 16.60
N GLN A 304 8.13 -9.86 15.58
CA GLN A 304 9.57 -10.11 15.68
C GLN A 304 10.20 -9.23 16.76
N ALA A 305 9.98 -7.92 16.71
CA ALA A 305 10.52 -6.99 17.70
C ALA A 305 9.95 -7.25 19.12
N GLY A 306 8.66 -7.56 19.22
CA GLY A 306 7.96 -7.86 20.46
C GLY A 306 8.42 -9.16 21.11
N GLN A 307 8.57 -10.25 20.34
CA GLN A 307 9.11 -11.51 20.87
C GLN A 307 10.56 -11.36 21.30
N ARG A 308 11.39 -10.65 20.52
CA ARG A 308 12.75 -10.30 20.93
C ARG A 308 12.75 -9.56 22.27
N ARG A 309 11.89 -8.55 22.45
CA ARG A 309 11.75 -7.84 23.74
C ARG A 309 11.34 -8.79 24.86
N LEU A 310 10.33 -9.63 24.62
CA LEU A 310 9.82 -10.55 25.64
C LEU A 310 10.88 -11.57 26.07
N VAL A 311 11.68 -12.08 25.13
CA VAL A 311 12.84 -12.94 25.43
C VAL A 311 13.85 -12.16 26.28
N LEU A 312 14.22 -10.95 25.89
CA LEU A 312 15.20 -10.13 26.62
C LEU A 312 14.75 -9.72 28.04
N LEU A 313 13.44 -9.63 28.28
CA LEU A 313 12.89 -9.41 29.63
C LEU A 313 13.00 -10.65 30.52
N ASN A 314 13.10 -11.85 29.94
CA ASN A 314 13.05 -13.13 30.66
C ASN A 314 14.36 -13.92 30.63
N VAL A 315 15.37 -13.45 29.91
CA VAL A 315 16.70 -14.08 29.79
C VAL A 315 17.76 -13.17 30.45
N PRO A 316 18.71 -13.72 31.24
CA PRO A 316 19.79 -12.93 31.80
C PRO A 316 20.61 -12.21 30.71
N SER A 317 20.96 -10.94 30.96
CA SER A 317 21.75 -10.15 30.01
C SER A 317 23.12 -10.79 29.73
N PRO A 318 23.50 -10.97 28.44
CA PRO A 318 24.79 -11.55 28.08
C PRO A 318 25.95 -10.55 28.23
N ILE A 319 25.71 -9.29 28.64
CA ILE A 319 26.73 -8.23 28.68
C ILE A 319 27.96 -8.64 29.49
N LYS A 320 27.77 -9.24 30.68
CA LYS A 320 28.89 -9.68 31.52
C LYS A 320 29.70 -10.79 30.83
N TYR A 321 29.03 -11.75 30.19
CA TYR A 321 29.66 -12.83 29.44
C TYR A 321 30.44 -12.30 28.24
N LEU A 322 29.83 -11.37 27.48
CA LEU A 322 30.46 -10.66 26.36
C LEU A 322 31.73 -9.94 26.82
N HIS A 323 31.68 -9.20 27.92
CA HIS A 323 32.87 -8.52 28.45
C HIS A 323 33.99 -9.48 28.88
N GLN A 324 33.67 -10.69 29.34
CA GLN A 324 34.67 -11.67 29.73
C GLN A 324 35.30 -12.38 28.52
N ASN A 325 34.50 -12.69 27.49
CA ASN A 325 34.91 -13.53 26.37
C ASN A 325 35.31 -12.76 25.10
N LEU A 326 35.02 -11.46 25.02
CA LEU A 326 35.45 -10.64 23.89
C LEU A 326 36.94 -10.25 24.04
N PRO A 327 37.80 -10.47 23.02
CA PRO A 327 39.19 -10.05 23.07
C PRO A 327 39.34 -8.54 23.31
N ASN A 328 40.37 -8.11 24.03
CA ASN A 328 40.59 -6.68 24.34
C ASN A 328 40.71 -5.82 23.08
N LYS A 329 41.32 -6.34 22.01
CA LYS A 329 41.36 -5.68 20.70
C LYS A 329 39.96 -5.41 20.16
N SER A 330 39.06 -6.38 20.24
CA SER A 330 37.69 -6.24 19.77
C SER A 330 36.87 -5.30 20.65
N LYS A 331 37.08 -5.29 21.96
CA LYS A 331 36.48 -4.28 22.85
C LYS A 331 36.86 -2.85 22.43
N LEU A 332 38.12 -2.63 22.06
CA LEU A 332 38.59 -1.35 21.55
C LEU A 332 38.01 -1.01 20.18
N GLY A 333 37.90 -1.99 19.28
CA GLY A 333 37.32 -1.77 17.94
C GLY A 333 35.85 -1.33 17.97
N LEU A 334 35.07 -1.74 18.98
CA LEU A 334 33.69 -1.27 19.17
C LEU A 334 33.61 0.24 19.49
N TYR A 335 34.68 0.88 19.97
CA TYR A 335 34.73 2.34 20.16
C TYR A 335 34.83 3.11 18.84
N PHE A 336 35.09 2.43 17.71
CA PHE A 336 35.02 3.05 16.39
C PHE A 336 33.59 3.22 15.88
N ASN A 337 32.57 2.87 16.69
CA ASN A 337 31.18 3.16 16.41
C ASN A 337 30.98 4.65 16.09
N PRO A 338 30.55 5.02 14.86
CA PRO A 338 30.34 6.41 14.51
C PRO A 338 29.09 7.00 15.17
N TYR A 339 28.20 6.17 15.72
CA TYR A 339 26.83 6.55 16.09
C TYR A 339 26.50 6.13 17.53
N GLY A 340 26.42 7.11 18.43
CA GLY A 340 25.89 6.90 19.77
C GLY A 340 26.86 6.22 20.74
N LYS A 341 26.32 5.54 21.76
CA LYS A 341 27.12 4.93 22.82
C LYS A 341 27.50 3.49 22.43
N VAL A 342 28.64 3.00 22.91
CA VAL A 342 29.05 1.60 22.72
C VAL A 342 27.98 0.62 23.26
N LEU A 343 27.26 1.00 24.31
CA LEU A 343 26.14 0.20 24.84
C LEU A 343 25.00 0.06 23.81
N ASP A 344 24.66 1.10 23.04
CA ASP A 344 23.64 0.99 21.99
C ASP A 344 24.03 -0.05 20.92
N LEU A 345 25.33 -0.14 20.59
CA LEU A 345 25.85 -1.12 19.64
C LEU A 345 25.87 -2.54 20.24
N ILE A 346 26.17 -2.67 21.53
CA ILE A 346 26.08 -3.95 22.23
C ILE A 346 24.63 -4.42 22.26
N ASP A 347 23.67 -3.54 22.55
CA ASP A 347 22.25 -3.84 22.52
C ASP A 347 21.79 -4.26 21.11
N ASP A 348 22.32 -3.62 20.05
CA ASP A 348 22.09 -4.02 18.64
C ASP A 348 22.66 -5.42 18.33
N CYS A 349 23.87 -5.74 18.80
CA CYS A 349 24.44 -7.09 18.64
C CYS A 349 23.62 -8.14 19.40
N ILE A 350 23.12 -7.80 20.59
CA ILE A 350 22.24 -8.66 21.38
C ILE A 350 20.92 -8.89 20.65
N ALA A 351 20.31 -7.84 20.12
CA ALA A 351 19.07 -7.92 19.37
C ALA A 351 19.21 -8.80 18.11
N CYS A 352 20.27 -8.58 17.34
CA CYS A 352 20.64 -9.41 16.19
C CYS A 352 20.86 -10.89 16.57
N GLY A 353 21.49 -11.15 17.72
CA GLY A 353 21.71 -12.50 18.25
C GLY A 353 20.43 -13.21 18.67
N VAL A 354 19.51 -12.50 19.31
CA VAL A 354 18.18 -13.04 19.63
C VAL A 354 17.42 -13.36 18.33
N ASP A 355 17.41 -12.46 17.35
CA ASP A 355 16.73 -12.69 16.07
C ASP A 355 17.28 -13.92 15.33
N LYS A 356 18.62 -14.09 15.33
CA LYS A 356 19.27 -15.30 14.78
C LYS A 356 18.74 -16.57 15.43
N LEU A 357 18.71 -16.62 16.77
CA LEU A 357 18.30 -17.80 17.52
C LEU A 357 16.79 -18.09 17.38
N ILE A 358 15.96 -17.03 17.25
CA ILE A 358 14.54 -17.17 16.91
C ILE A 358 14.38 -17.79 15.53
N GLU A 359 15.11 -17.29 14.53
CA GLU A 359 15.04 -17.80 13.16
C GLU A 359 15.51 -19.27 13.06
N GLU A 360 16.58 -19.64 13.76
CA GLU A 360 17.12 -21.02 13.80
C GLU A 360 16.15 -22.02 14.44
N GLN A 361 15.26 -21.57 15.34
CA GLN A 361 14.20 -22.39 15.95
C GLN A 361 12.88 -22.39 15.16
N GLY A 362 12.88 -21.92 13.91
CA GLY A 362 11.70 -21.93 13.04
C GLY A 362 10.89 -20.64 13.04
N GLY A 363 11.39 -19.57 13.65
CA GLY A 363 10.84 -18.22 13.57
C GLY A 363 9.82 -17.88 14.65
N LEU A 364 8.85 -17.03 14.30
CA LEU A 364 7.88 -16.45 15.24
C LEU A 364 6.95 -17.52 15.84
N VAL A 365 6.80 -17.50 17.16
CA VAL A 365 5.90 -18.41 17.90
C VAL A 365 4.58 -17.73 18.28
N TRP A 366 3.51 -18.53 18.45
CA TRP A 366 2.16 -18.02 18.75
C TRP A 366 1.55 -18.65 20.02
N GLU A 367 2.21 -19.67 20.55
CA GLU A 367 1.76 -20.50 21.66
C GLU A 367 2.73 -20.39 22.85
N PRO A 368 2.23 -20.41 24.10
CA PRO A 368 3.07 -20.27 25.29
C PRO A 368 4.16 -21.35 25.40
N GLU A 369 3.84 -22.60 25.07
CA GLU A 369 4.77 -23.73 25.19
C GLU A 369 5.95 -23.58 24.21
N LYS A 370 5.66 -23.12 22.99
CA LYS A 370 6.68 -22.85 21.97
C LYS A 370 7.56 -21.67 22.37
N PHE A 371 6.97 -20.64 22.98
CA PHE A 371 7.74 -19.51 23.52
C PHE A 371 8.67 -19.93 24.65
N GLU A 372 8.21 -20.79 25.57
CA GLU A 372 9.04 -21.28 26.66
C GLU A 372 10.25 -22.07 26.14
N ALA A 373 10.03 -22.96 25.17
CA ALA A 373 11.11 -23.71 24.52
C ALA A 373 12.11 -22.78 23.80
N LEU A 374 11.60 -21.81 23.04
CA LEU A 374 12.41 -20.80 22.37
C LEU A 374 13.24 -19.98 23.38
N LYS A 375 12.62 -19.53 24.48
CA LYS A 375 13.28 -18.76 25.53
C LYS A 375 14.42 -19.54 26.17
N GLU A 376 14.23 -20.81 26.51
CA GLU A 376 15.28 -21.64 27.10
C GLU A 376 16.43 -21.91 26.12
N HIS A 377 16.13 -22.09 24.82
CA HIS A 377 17.16 -22.17 23.80
C HIS A 377 17.97 -20.88 23.69
N VAL A 378 17.30 -19.72 23.63
CA VAL A 378 17.99 -18.42 23.61
C VAL A 378 18.82 -18.24 24.87
N ARG A 379 18.29 -18.59 26.04
CA ARG A 379 19.02 -18.49 27.31
C ARG A 379 20.34 -19.27 27.31
N ALA A 380 20.36 -20.45 26.68
CA ALA A 380 21.56 -21.27 26.59
C ALA A 380 22.60 -20.70 25.61
N GLU A 381 22.17 -20.25 24.43
CA GLU A 381 23.06 -19.95 23.30
C GLU A 381 23.39 -18.46 23.10
N LEU A 382 22.65 -17.55 23.75
CA LEU A 382 22.76 -16.10 23.50
C LEU A 382 24.17 -15.56 23.80
N GLY A 383 24.82 -16.04 24.86
CA GLY A 383 26.15 -15.57 25.25
C GLY A 383 27.18 -15.72 24.13
N ASP A 384 27.33 -16.94 23.61
CA ASP A 384 28.29 -17.25 22.54
C ASP A 384 27.88 -16.61 21.22
N THR A 385 26.59 -16.65 20.90
CA THR A 385 26.06 -16.03 19.68
C THR A 385 26.37 -14.53 19.60
N VAL A 386 26.17 -13.80 20.70
CA VAL A 386 26.47 -12.36 20.76
C VAL A 386 27.97 -12.09 20.67
N VAL A 387 28.82 -12.96 21.24
CA VAL A 387 30.28 -12.83 21.09
C VAL A 387 30.71 -12.99 19.63
N GLU A 388 30.11 -13.94 18.89
CA GLU A 388 30.39 -14.11 17.46
C GLU A 388 29.96 -12.90 16.64
N ILE A 389 28.74 -12.42 16.84
CA ILE A 389 28.21 -11.23 16.16
C ILE A 389 29.07 -10.00 16.48
N ALA A 390 29.41 -9.78 17.75
CA ALA A 390 30.23 -8.65 18.16
C ALA A 390 31.63 -8.66 17.52
N LYS A 391 32.24 -9.85 17.30
CA LYS A 391 33.52 -9.98 16.58
C LYS A 391 33.37 -9.58 15.10
N GLN A 392 32.28 -9.99 14.46
CA GLN A 392 32.01 -9.61 13.06
C GLN A 392 31.77 -8.11 12.93
N VAL A 393 30.90 -7.55 13.78
CA VAL A 393 30.60 -6.11 13.86
C VAL A 393 31.86 -5.30 14.13
N GLU A 394 32.71 -5.73 15.07
CA GLU A 394 33.98 -5.07 15.31
C GLU A 394 34.88 -5.06 14.08
N THR A 395 34.99 -6.18 13.37
CA THR A 395 35.81 -6.26 12.15
C THR A 395 35.29 -5.29 11.09
N ILE A 396 33.96 -5.20 10.91
CA ILE A 396 33.32 -4.24 10.01
C ILE A 396 33.67 -2.81 10.42
N LEU A 397 33.51 -2.45 11.69
CA LEU A 397 33.76 -1.09 12.19
C LEU A 397 35.24 -0.70 12.12
N THR A 398 36.16 -1.62 12.40
CA THR A 398 37.60 -1.40 12.26
C THR A 398 38.00 -1.14 10.80
N THR A 399 37.43 -1.88 9.85
CA THR A 399 37.63 -1.63 8.42
C THR A 399 37.01 -0.28 7.99
N ALA A 400 35.78 0.01 8.41
CA ALA A 400 35.11 1.26 8.11
C ALA A 400 35.85 2.49 8.68
N PHE A 401 36.41 2.38 9.89
CA PHE A 401 37.24 3.40 10.49
C PHE A 401 38.52 3.66 9.68
N SER A 402 39.16 2.59 9.19
CA SER A 402 40.35 2.68 8.35
C SER A 402 40.05 3.37 7.01
N ILE A 403 38.90 3.07 6.41
CA ILE A 403 38.39 3.76 5.21
C ILE A 403 38.15 5.25 5.52
N ASN A 404 37.40 5.56 6.59
CA ASN A 404 37.11 6.93 7.00
C ASN A 404 38.37 7.75 7.31
N LYS A 405 39.41 7.12 7.86
CA LYS A 405 40.70 7.77 8.08
C LYS A 405 41.37 8.15 6.75
N LYS A 406 41.33 7.28 5.74
CA LYS A 406 41.84 7.55 4.39
C LYS A 406 41.05 8.67 3.69
N LEU A 407 39.74 8.80 3.96
CA LEU A 407 38.89 9.86 3.38
C LEU A 407 39.23 11.28 3.89
N LYS A 408 39.87 11.44 5.06
CA LYS A 408 40.20 12.76 5.64
C LYS A 408 41.50 13.40 5.10
N GLY A 409 42.19 12.74 4.17
CA GLY A 409 43.44 13.22 3.57
C GLY A 409 43.25 14.38 2.57
N ARG A 410 44.34 14.84 1.95
CA ARG A 410 44.27 15.77 0.81
C ARG A 410 43.51 15.11 -0.34
N VAL A 411 42.39 15.70 -0.72
CA VAL A 411 41.54 15.24 -1.82
C VAL A 411 42.00 15.91 -3.11
N ASP A 412 42.48 15.12 -4.07
CA ASP A 412 42.60 15.58 -5.46
C ASP A 412 41.20 15.77 -6.04
N LEU A 413 40.98 16.89 -6.73
CA LEU A 413 39.71 17.22 -7.37
C LEU A 413 39.27 16.12 -8.35
N SER A 414 40.22 15.41 -8.97
CA SER A 414 39.96 14.29 -9.89
C SER A 414 39.27 13.09 -9.21
N MET A 415 39.43 12.92 -7.90
CA MET A 415 38.89 11.81 -7.12
C MET A 415 37.64 12.18 -6.31
N ALA A 416 37.23 13.45 -6.30
CA ALA A 416 36.20 13.97 -5.41
C ALA A 416 34.86 13.20 -5.49
N PHE A 417 34.40 12.87 -6.71
CA PHE A 417 33.16 12.11 -6.91
C PHE A 417 33.24 10.69 -6.33
N ALA A 418 34.35 9.99 -6.53
CA ALA A 418 34.55 8.65 -6.01
C ALA A 418 34.60 8.64 -4.47
N LEU A 419 35.29 9.60 -3.86
CA LEU A 419 35.36 9.71 -2.40
C LEU A 419 34.00 10.09 -1.78
N SER A 420 33.24 10.95 -2.45
CA SER A 420 31.87 11.30 -2.04
C SER A 420 30.95 10.08 -2.09
N ASP A 421 30.99 9.32 -3.18
CA ASP A 421 30.22 8.08 -3.33
C ASP A 421 30.63 7.02 -2.28
N ILE A 422 31.93 6.83 -2.03
CA ILE A 422 32.40 5.91 -0.99
C ILE A 422 31.83 6.32 0.38
N LYS A 423 31.86 7.62 0.70
CA LYS A 423 31.28 8.12 1.96
C LYS A 423 29.79 7.81 2.06
N ALA A 424 29.02 8.09 1.00
CA ALA A 424 27.59 7.79 0.95
C ALA A 424 27.31 6.28 1.08
N GLN A 425 28.13 5.43 0.45
CA GLN A 425 28.03 3.98 0.57
C GLN A 425 28.28 3.49 2.00
N LEU A 426 29.26 4.06 2.71
CA LEU A 426 29.54 3.72 4.12
C LEU A 426 28.35 4.08 5.02
N GLU A 427 27.81 5.29 4.87
CA GLU A 427 26.67 5.77 5.67
C GLU A 427 25.39 4.97 5.40
N ALA A 428 25.24 4.41 4.19
CA ALA A 428 24.13 3.53 3.84
C ALA A 428 24.26 2.11 4.40
N LEU A 429 25.49 1.62 4.64
CA LEU A 429 25.75 0.25 5.13
C LEU A 429 25.97 0.19 6.64
N ILE A 430 26.44 1.27 7.25
CA ILE A 430 26.74 1.35 8.68
C ILE A 430 26.00 2.56 9.25
N TYR A 431 24.94 2.27 10.00
CA TYR A 431 24.10 3.23 10.69
C TYR A 431 23.71 2.67 12.06
N ARG A 432 23.05 3.46 12.90
CA ARG A 432 22.58 2.97 14.21
C ARG A 432 21.55 1.85 14.01
N GLY A 433 21.82 0.65 14.52
CA GLY A 433 20.91 -0.51 14.39
C GLY A 433 21.22 -1.45 13.22
N PHE A 434 22.28 -1.19 12.45
CA PHE A 434 22.55 -1.93 11.22
C PHE A 434 22.73 -3.44 11.43
N ALA A 435 23.18 -3.89 12.61
CA ALA A 435 23.40 -5.32 12.83
C ALA A 435 22.08 -6.09 12.88
N THR A 436 21.08 -5.54 13.59
CA THR A 436 19.73 -6.12 13.63
C THR A 436 19.00 -5.88 12.31
N ASP A 437 19.03 -4.66 11.78
CA ASP A 437 18.22 -4.28 10.61
C ASP A 437 18.66 -4.98 9.32
N CYS A 438 19.97 -5.18 9.10
CA CYS A 438 20.46 -5.95 7.96
C CYS A 438 20.38 -7.46 8.17
N GLY A 439 20.26 -7.91 9.43
CA GLY A 439 20.22 -9.31 9.81
C GLY A 439 21.59 -10.00 9.81
N TRP A 440 21.72 -11.01 10.69
CA TRP A 440 22.97 -11.74 10.93
C TRP A 440 23.57 -12.38 9.65
N LYS A 441 22.72 -12.82 8.71
CA LYS A 441 23.15 -13.43 7.44
C LYS A 441 23.92 -12.46 6.53
N ARG A 442 23.67 -11.15 6.66
CA ARG A 442 24.30 -10.11 5.82
C ARG A 442 25.57 -9.52 6.43
N LEU A 443 25.88 -9.76 7.71
CA LEU A 443 27.11 -9.25 8.33
C LEU A 443 28.39 -9.65 7.57
N PRO A 444 28.55 -10.90 7.09
CA PRO A 444 29.71 -11.26 6.28
C PRO A 444 29.77 -10.52 4.93
N ASP A 445 28.62 -10.24 4.33
CA ASP A 445 28.50 -9.47 3.08
C ASP A 445 28.91 -8.00 3.30
N ILE A 446 28.45 -7.38 4.38
CA ILE A 446 28.83 -6.00 4.74
C ILE A 446 30.36 -5.89 4.87
N LEU A 447 31.01 -6.84 5.55
CA LEU A 447 32.47 -6.86 5.64
C LEU A 447 33.12 -7.02 4.25
N ARG A 448 32.57 -7.87 3.38
CA ARG A 448 33.05 -8.01 2.00
C ARG A 448 32.91 -6.71 1.21
N TYR A 449 31.82 -5.97 1.39
CA TYR A 449 31.63 -4.65 0.77
C TYR A 449 32.64 -3.63 1.29
N MET A 450 32.96 -3.63 2.59
CA MET A 450 34.01 -2.77 3.16
C MET A 450 35.38 -3.08 2.52
N LYS A 451 35.74 -4.35 2.39
CA LYS A 451 36.99 -4.77 1.70
C LYS A 451 36.98 -4.37 0.22
N ALA A 452 35.83 -4.38 -0.44
CA ALA A 452 35.70 -3.91 -1.82
C ALA A 452 35.98 -2.40 -1.93
N ILE A 453 35.50 -1.61 -0.97
CA ILE A 453 35.80 -0.18 -0.86
C ILE A 453 37.30 0.05 -0.66
N GLU A 454 37.97 -0.70 0.22
CA GLU A 454 39.43 -0.58 0.39
C GLU A 454 40.18 -0.82 -0.91
N ARG A 455 39.83 -1.88 -1.64
CA ARG A 455 40.42 -2.20 -2.96
C ARG A 455 40.13 -1.12 -4.01
N ARG A 456 38.94 -0.52 -3.97
CA ARG A 456 38.59 0.63 -4.82
C ARG A 456 39.53 1.81 -4.51
N MET A 457 39.69 2.17 -3.24
CA MET A 457 40.56 3.27 -2.81
C MET A 457 42.03 3.06 -3.16
N GLU A 458 42.52 1.83 -3.18
CA GLU A 458 43.89 1.50 -3.60
C GLU A 458 44.10 1.71 -5.11
N LYS A 459 43.10 1.38 -5.93
CA LYS A 459 43.16 1.52 -7.39
C LYS A 459 42.80 2.91 -7.89
N LEU A 460 42.03 3.67 -7.12
CA LEU A 460 41.51 4.98 -7.51
C LEU A 460 42.60 5.97 -7.95
N PRO A 461 43.75 6.11 -7.26
CA PRO A 461 44.82 7.00 -7.70
C PRO A 461 45.53 6.56 -9.00
N ILE A 462 45.42 5.27 -9.37
CA ILE A 462 46.10 4.71 -10.55
C ILE A 462 45.30 5.02 -11.81
N ASP A 463 43.98 4.85 -11.76
CA ASP A 463 43.08 5.11 -12.90
C ASP A 463 41.74 5.71 -12.46
N PRO A 464 41.70 7.02 -12.15
CA PRO A 464 40.46 7.70 -11.75
C PRO A 464 39.38 7.68 -12.84
N ASN A 465 39.77 7.64 -14.12
CA ASN A 465 38.83 7.65 -15.24
C ASN A 465 38.05 6.35 -15.33
N LYS A 466 38.71 5.20 -15.13
CA LYS A 466 38.03 3.90 -15.08
C LYS A 466 37.03 3.81 -13.92
N ASP A 467 37.41 4.32 -12.75
CA ASP A 467 36.49 4.41 -11.61
C ASP A 467 35.27 5.28 -11.97
N ARG A 468 35.51 6.45 -12.57
CA ARG A 468 34.44 7.36 -12.99
C ARG A 468 33.45 6.72 -13.97
N ILE A 469 33.93 5.93 -14.94
CA ILE A 469 33.07 5.20 -15.89
C ILE A 469 32.20 4.16 -15.17
N GLN A 470 32.77 3.42 -14.22
CA GLN A 470 32.03 2.43 -13.43
C GLN A 470 31.01 3.10 -12.49
N LEU A 471 31.39 4.22 -11.87
CA LEU A 471 30.53 5.03 -11.02
C LEU A 471 29.30 5.53 -11.79
N LEU A 472 29.47 6.08 -13.00
CA LEU A 472 28.35 6.54 -13.83
C LEU A 472 27.31 5.44 -14.10
N LYS A 473 27.76 4.19 -14.27
CA LYS A 473 26.85 3.05 -14.45
C LYS A 473 26.07 2.75 -13.17
N ILE A 474 26.72 2.80 -12.01
CA ILE A 474 26.07 2.59 -10.72
C ILE A 474 25.08 3.73 -10.42
N GLU A 475 25.45 4.98 -10.68
CA GLU A 475 24.57 6.15 -10.49
C GLU A 475 23.31 6.03 -11.35
N ALA A 476 23.44 5.62 -12.61
CA ALA A 476 22.30 5.41 -13.51
C ALA A 476 21.30 4.38 -12.95
N VAL A 477 21.78 3.18 -12.60
CA VAL A 477 20.92 2.12 -12.06
C VAL A 477 20.37 2.47 -10.67
N THR A 478 21.15 3.17 -9.84
CA THR A 478 20.69 3.64 -8.54
C THR A 478 19.54 4.64 -8.69
N LYS A 479 19.61 5.52 -9.71
CA LYS A 479 18.52 6.46 -10.01
C LYS A 479 17.25 5.72 -10.43
N GLU A 480 17.36 4.74 -11.32
CA GLU A 480 16.23 3.89 -11.74
C GLU A 480 15.60 3.16 -10.53
N TYR A 481 16.43 2.66 -9.60
CA TYR A 481 15.95 2.07 -8.35
C TYR A 481 15.21 3.07 -7.43
N GLN A 482 15.70 4.31 -7.32
CA GLN A 482 14.99 5.34 -6.55
C GLN A 482 13.67 5.73 -7.22
N GLU A 483 13.61 5.79 -8.56
CA GLU A 483 12.39 6.02 -9.31
C GLU A 483 11.37 4.90 -9.07
N LEU A 484 11.80 3.63 -9.04
CA LEU A 484 10.95 2.50 -8.65
C LEU A 484 10.41 2.66 -7.22
N LYS A 485 11.27 2.99 -6.24
CA LYS A 485 10.83 3.23 -4.86
C LYS A 485 9.82 4.37 -4.75
N ASN A 486 10.00 5.44 -5.54
CA ASN A 486 9.08 6.58 -5.56
C ASN A 486 7.72 6.26 -6.19
N LYS A 487 7.63 5.21 -7.01
CA LYS A 487 6.36 4.69 -7.56
C LYS A 487 5.57 3.87 -6.53
N ILE A 488 6.21 3.38 -5.47
CA ILE A 488 5.51 2.67 -4.40
C ILE A 488 4.70 3.69 -3.59
N PRO A 489 3.36 3.54 -3.49
CA PRO A 489 2.53 4.48 -2.74
C PRO A 489 2.99 4.60 -1.28
N LYS A 490 2.89 5.81 -0.72
CA LYS A 490 3.16 6.02 0.71
C LYS A 490 2.20 5.14 1.54
N GLY A 491 2.74 4.50 2.57
CA GLY A 491 1.99 3.55 3.41
C GLY A 491 1.84 2.15 2.82
N ALA A 492 2.20 1.92 1.55
CA ALA A 492 2.25 0.56 1.00
C ALA A 492 3.50 -0.18 1.49
N VAL A 493 3.38 -1.50 1.63
CA VAL A 493 4.50 -2.39 1.96
C VAL A 493 5.47 -2.42 0.79
N VAL A 494 6.75 -2.17 1.07
CA VAL A 494 7.81 -2.31 0.06
C VAL A 494 8.01 -3.80 -0.23
N PRO A 495 7.80 -4.27 -1.47
CA PRO A 495 7.98 -5.67 -1.82
C PRO A 495 9.41 -6.14 -1.56
N GLU A 496 9.57 -7.41 -1.17
CA GLU A 496 10.89 -7.95 -0.84
C GLU A 496 11.84 -7.95 -2.05
N ALA A 497 11.32 -8.18 -3.25
CA ALA A 497 12.07 -8.06 -4.50
C ALA A 497 12.70 -6.65 -4.67
N VAL A 498 11.99 -5.60 -4.26
CA VAL A 498 12.49 -4.22 -4.32
C VAL A 498 13.60 -4.01 -3.28
N LYS A 499 13.46 -4.57 -2.07
CA LYS A 499 14.51 -4.49 -1.05
C LYS A 499 15.79 -5.20 -1.49
N GLU A 500 15.67 -6.35 -2.14
CA GLU A 500 16.82 -7.12 -2.64
C GLU A 500 17.64 -6.37 -3.70
N ILE A 501 17.02 -5.46 -4.47
CA ILE A 501 17.74 -4.60 -5.42
C ILE A 501 18.80 -3.74 -4.71
N HIS A 502 18.56 -3.31 -3.47
CA HIS A 502 19.58 -2.61 -2.67
C HIS A 502 20.86 -3.44 -2.53
N TRP A 503 20.73 -4.74 -2.25
CA TRP A 503 21.86 -5.65 -2.12
C TRP A 503 22.49 -5.96 -3.48
N MET A 504 21.69 -6.08 -4.55
CA MET A 504 22.22 -6.21 -5.91
C MET A 504 23.12 -5.03 -6.32
N LEU A 505 22.81 -3.81 -5.88
CA LEU A 505 23.67 -2.64 -6.10
C LEU A 505 25.02 -2.77 -5.38
N GLN A 506 25.06 -3.36 -4.18
CA GLN A 506 26.31 -3.63 -3.47
C GLN A 506 27.11 -4.73 -4.18
N GLU A 507 26.47 -5.78 -4.68
CA GLU A 507 27.13 -6.80 -5.49
C GLU A 507 27.70 -6.24 -6.79
N LEU A 508 26.97 -5.32 -7.45
CA LEU A 508 27.44 -4.64 -8.64
C LEU A 508 28.73 -3.83 -8.35
N ARG A 509 28.79 -3.16 -7.20
CA ARG A 509 29.99 -2.43 -6.75
C ARG A 509 31.16 -3.38 -6.54
N VAL A 510 30.96 -4.54 -5.93
CA VAL A 510 32.02 -5.57 -5.80
C VAL A 510 32.50 -6.02 -7.19
N SER A 511 31.58 -6.28 -8.11
CA SER A 511 31.88 -6.70 -9.50
C SER A 511 32.68 -5.64 -10.29
N PHE A 512 32.47 -4.36 -10.05
CA PHE A 512 33.21 -3.30 -10.74
C PHE A 512 34.57 -3.00 -10.11
N PHE A 513 34.63 -2.87 -8.79
CA PHE A 513 35.82 -2.34 -8.12
C PHE A 513 36.74 -3.45 -7.56
N ALA A 514 36.18 -4.62 -7.25
CA ALA A 514 36.86 -5.66 -6.49
C ALA A 514 36.53 -7.11 -6.94
N GLN A 515 36.52 -7.38 -8.25
CA GLN A 515 36.17 -8.69 -8.85
C GLN A 515 36.75 -9.93 -8.15
N GLN A 516 37.99 -9.83 -7.68
CA GLN A 516 38.70 -10.89 -6.95
C GLN A 516 38.03 -11.31 -5.62
N LEU A 517 37.09 -10.53 -5.07
CA LEU A 517 36.32 -10.92 -3.87
C LEU A 517 35.14 -11.85 -4.19
N GLY A 518 34.72 -11.93 -5.46
CA GLY A 518 33.56 -12.70 -5.88
C GLY A 518 32.22 -12.10 -5.44
N THR A 519 31.16 -12.54 -6.11
CA THR A 519 29.76 -12.23 -5.79
C THR A 519 29.00 -13.56 -5.64
N PRO A 520 27.97 -13.65 -4.79
CA PRO A 520 27.24 -14.89 -4.53
C PRO A 520 26.45 -15.40 -5.75
N TYR A 521 26.15 -14.50 -6.68
CA TYR A 521 25.55 -14.80 -7.97
C TYR A 521 26.14 -13.86 -9.05
N PRO A 522 26.04 -14.19 -10.34
CA PRO A 522 26.55 -13.30 -11.36
C PRO A 522 25.69 -12.03 -11.46
N VAL A 523 26.34 -10.87 -11.45
CA VAL A 523 25.70 -9.54 -11.42
C VAL A 523 26.29 -8.63 -12.48
N SER A 524 25.44 -7.81 -13.09
CA SER A 524 25.81 -6.76 -14.04
C SER A 524 24.77 -5.65 -13.99
N ASP A 525 25.08 -4.47 -14.51
CA ASP A 525 24.14 -3.35 -14.58
C ASP A 525 22.85 -3.75 -15.32
N LYS A 526 22.97 -4.51 -16.43
CA LYS A 526 21.82 -5.08 -17.14
C LYS A 526 20.95 -5.98 -16.25
N ARG A 527 21.54 -6.83 -15.40
CA ARG A 527 20.77 -7.71 -14.52
C ARG A 527 20.05 -6.95 -13.42
N VAL A 528 20.65 -5.87 -12.90
CA VAL A 528 19.98 -5.02 -11.91
C VAL A 528 18.82 -4.27 -12.57
N ARG A 529 18.99 -3.74 -13.79
CA ARG A 529 17.88 -3.13 -14.55
C ARG A 529 16.74 -4.10 -14.81
N ASN A 530 17.04 -5.33 -15.25
CA ASN A 530 16.02 -6.35 -15.42
C ASN A 530 15.27 -6.66 -14.11
N ALA A 531 15.96 -6.64 -12.96
CA ALA A 531 15.29 -6.83 -11.66
C ALA A 531 14.38 -5.66 -11.30
N ILE A 532 14.78 -4.43 -11.63
CA ILE A 532 13.95 -3.21 -11.51
C ILE A 532 12.72 -3.31 -12.41
N GLU A 533 12.87 -3.72 -13.67
CA GLU A 533 11.77 -3.86 -14.64
C GLU A 533 10.76 -4.97 -14.27
N ASN A 534 11.21 -5.98 -13.52
CA ASN A 534 10.36 -7.09 -13.07
C ASN A 534 9.59 -6.79 -11.76
N CYS A 535 9.86 -5.65 -11.11
CA CYS A 535 9.14 -5.19 -9.91
C CYS A 535 8.06 -4.19 -10.31
#